data_AF-A0A7J4LLD8-F1
#
_entry.id   AF-A0A7J4LLD8-F1
#
_cell.length_a   1.000
_cell.length_b   1.000
_cell.length_c   1.000
_cell.angle_alpha   90.00
_cell.angle_beta   90.00
_cell.angle_gamma   90.00
#
_symmetry.space_group_name_H-M   'P 1'
#
loop_
_entity.id
_entity.type
_entity.pdbx_description
1 polymer ?
#
loop_
_entity_poly.entity_id
_entity_poly.type
_entity_poly.pdbx_seq_one_letter_code
_entity_poly.pdbx_strand_id
1 'polypeptide(L)'
;MPAEKIPGWLERLLLPALNEMKGDIKAVHGELKAVNARIDSTNERIDSLRNETKADLGRLEERIDSLRTEMTVRLDSIEERIPVIEEITALKLKIADIEKRLAVA
;
A
#
# COMPACT_ATOMS: atom_id res chain seq x y z
N MET A 1 -4.36 41.48 -60.21
CA MET A 1 -5.38 42.03 -59.29
C MET A 1 -4.63 42.85 -58.24
N PRO A 2 -4.89 44.16 -58.08
CA PRO A 2 -4.23 44.94 -57.04
C PRO A 2 -4.71 44.46 -55.67
N ALA A 3 -3.79 44.23 -54.73
CA ALA A 3 -4.15 43.86 -53.37
C ALA A 3 -4.91 45.03 -52.72
N GLU A 4 -6.17 44.80 -52.36
CA GLU A 4 -6.97 45.78 -51.62
C GLU A 4 -6.27 46.08 -50.29
N LYS A 5 -5.97 47.36 -50.06
CA LYS A 5 -5.35 47.80 -48.81
C LYS A 5 -6.36 47.69 -47.68
N ILE A 6 -5.93 47.11 -46.56
CA ILE A 6 -6.73 47.00 -45.34
C ILE A 6 -7.11 48.43 -44.89
N PRO A 7 -8.39 48.70 -44.58
CA PRO A 7 -8.81 50.00 -44.08
C PRO A 7 -8.09 50.37 -42.77
N GLY A 8 -7.58 51.60 -42.65
CA GLY A 8 -6.77 52.00 -41.49
C GLY A 8 -7.50 51.99 -40.14
N TRP A 9 -8.84 52.04 -40.12
CA TRP A 9 -9.62 51.86 -38.89
C TRP A 9 -9.55 50.41 -38.38
N LEU A 10 -9.45 49.44 -39.31
CA LEU A 10 -9.32 48.02 -39.01
C LEU A 10 -7.96 47.74 -38.36
N GLU A 11 -6.89 48.35 -38.87
CA GLU A 11 -5.55 48.24 -38.26
C GLU A 11 -5.50 48.85 -36.85
N ARG A 12 -6.07 50.05 -36.67
CA ARG A 12 -6.02 50.76 -35.37
C ARG A 12 -6.80 50.07 -34.26
N LEU A 13 -7.94 49.44 -34.59
CA LEU A 13 -8.79 48.78 -33.61
C LEU A 13 -8.48 47.29 -33.44
N LEU A 14 -8.23 46.54 -34.52
CA LEU A 14 -8.09 45.08 -34.43
C LEU A 14 -6.66 44.62 -34.14
N LEU A 15 -5.61 45.32 -34.61
CA LEU A 15 -4.24 44.88 -34.35
C LEU A 15 -3.89 44.82 -32.86
N PRO A 16 -4.29 45.78 -32.00
CA PRO A 16 -4.05 45.68 -30.57
C PRO A 16 -4.70 44.44 -29.96
N ALA A 17 -5.99 44.19 -30.25
CA ALA A 17 -6.72 43.04 -29.74
C ALA A 17 -6.12 41.71 -30.20
N LEU A 18 -5.67 41.62 -31.46
CA LEU A 18 -5.00 40.42 -31.98
C LEU A 18 -3.64 40.18 -31.30
N ASN A 19 -2.89 41.24 -30.99
CA ASN A 19 -1.63 41.13 -30.26
C ASN A 19 -1.84 40.68 -28.81
N GLU A 20 -2.88 41.20 -28.15
CA GLU A 20 -3.29 40.79 -26.81
C GLU A 20 -3.70 39.31 -26.79
N MET A 21 -4.62 38.90 -27.68
CA MET A 21 -5.01 37.49 -27.84
C MET A 21 -3.81 36.57 -28.11
N LYS A 22 -2.85 37.00 -28.93
CA LYS A 22 -1.61 36.25 -29.17
C LYS A 22 -0.77 36.12 -27.90
N GLY A 23 -0.76 37.14 -27.04
CA GLY A 23 -0.16 37.11 -25.71
C GLY A 23 -0.85 36.08 -24.80
N ASP A 24 -2.17 36.14 -24.72
CA ASP A 24 -2.98 35.23 -23.90
C ASP A 24 -2.82 33.78 -24.34
N ILE A 25 -2.84 33.51 -25.64
CA ILE A 25 -2.61 32.16 -26.19
C ILE A 25 -1.22 31.63 -25.79
N LYS A 26 -0.18 32.49 -25.82
CA LYS A 26 1.15 32.09 -25.37
C LYS A 26 1.20 31.82 -23.87
N ALA A 27 0.49 32.62 -23.07
CA ALA A 27 0.39 32.43 -21.63
C ALA A 27 -0.30 31.10 -21.29
N VAL A 28 -1.47 30.86 -21.88
CA VAL A 28 -2.23 29.60 -21.74
C VAL A 28 -1.40 28.39 -22.18
N HIS A 29 -0.65 28.50 -23.28
CA HIS A 29 0.26 27.43 -23.72
C HIS A 29 1.36 27.15 -22.69
N GLY A 30 1.89 28.18 -22.05
CA GLY A 30 2.85 28.06 -20.96
C GLY A 30 2.26 27.36 -19.74
N GLU A 31 1.05 27.76 -19.32
CA GLU A 31 0.32 27.13 -18.22
C GLU A 31 0.02 25.67 -18.52
N LEU A 32 -0.42 25.34 -19.73
CA LEU A 32 -0.71 23.96 -20.14
C LEU A 32 0.54 23.07 -20.04
N LYS A 33 1.72 23.57 -20.45
CA LYS A 33 2.98 22.85 -20.28
C LYS A 33 3.31 22.62 -18.81
N ALA A 34 3.12 23.63 -17.96
CA ALA A 34 3.37 23.50 -16.53
C ALA A 34 2.39 22.51 -15.87
N VAL A 35 1.13 22.49 -16.29
CA VAL A 35 0.13 21.51 -15.85
C VAL A 35 0.52 20.11 -16.28
N ASN A 36 0.94 19.89 -17.54
CA ASN A 36 1.39 18.59 -18.00
C ASN A 36 2.59 18.08 -17.19
N ALA A 37 3.60 18.93 -16.94
CA ALA A 37 4.74 18.55 -16.11
C ALA A 37 4.35 18.18 -14.67
N ARG A 38 3.35 18.87 -14.10
CA ARG A 38 2.80 18.52 -12.77
C ARG A 38 2.05 17.19 -12.80
N ILE A 39 1.29 16.91 -13.86
CA ILE A 39 0.60 15.63 -14.05
C ILE A 39 1.61 14.49 -14.14
N ASP A 40 2.67 14.65 -14.94
CA ASP A 40 3.73 13.65 -15.08
C ASP A 40 4.39 13.36 -13.72
N SER A 41 4.76 14.40 -12.97
CA SER A 41 5.31 14.26 -11.62
C SER A 41 4.34 13.60 -10.63
N THR A 42 3.04 13.92 -10.71
CA THR A 42 2.02 13.27 -9.89
C THR A 42 1.86 11.79 -10.25
N ASN A 43 1.91 11.42 -11.53
CA ASN A 43 1.85 10.03 -11.98
C ASN A 43 3.05 9.24 -11.47
N GLU A 44 4.27 9.76 -11.59
CA GLU A 44 5.47 9.14 -11.04
C GLU A 44 5.38 8.88 -9.53
N ARG A 45 4.84 9.86 -8.77
CA ARG A 45 4.62 9.72 -7.33
C ARG A 45 3.58 8.64 -7.02
N ILE A 46 2.50 8.55 -7.81
CA ILE A 46 1.48 7.51 -7.66
C ILE A 46 2.10 6.12 -7.91
N ASP A 47 2.91 5.99 -8.96
CA ASP A 47 3.58 4.73 -9.29
C ASP A 47 4.57 4.31 -8.19
N SER A 48 5.34 5.25 -7.64
CA SER A 48 6.22 4.98 -6.49
C SER A 48 5.43 4.47 -5.27
N LEU A 49 4.38 5.20 -4.87
CA LEU A 49 3.53 4.82 -3.73
C LEU A 49 2.86 3.45 -3.94
N ARG A 50 2.43 3.15 -5.16
CA ARG A 50 1.85 1.85 -5.51
C ARG A 50 2.87 0.72 -5.36
N ASN A 51 4.11 0.94 -5.81
CA ASN A 51 5.18 -0.06 -5.71
C ASN A 51 5.61 -0.28 -4.25
N GLU A 52 5.75 0.79 -3.47
CA GLU A 52 6.04 0.72 -2.03
C GLU A 52 4.95 -0.06 -1.29
N THR A 53 3.68 0.29 -1.53
CA THR A 53 2.53 -0.40 -0.92
C THR A 53 2.52 -1.89 -1.28
N LYS A 54 2.79 -2.25 -2.54
CA LYS A 54 2.86 -3.64 -2.98
C LYS A 54 4.00 -4.41 -2.28
N ALA A 55 5.16 -3.77 -2.13
CA ALA A 55 6.30 -4.38 -1.44
C ALA A 55 6.00 -4.60 0.05
N ASP A 56 5.38 -3.62 0.72
CA ASP A 56 5.01 -3.74 2.13
C ASP A 56 3.93 -4.80 2.37
N LEU A 57 2.95 -4.91 1.47
CA LEU A 57 1.98 -6.01 1.51
C LEU A 57 2.64 -7.37 1.36
N GLY A 58 3.58 -7.54 0.42
CA GLY A 58 4.32 -8.79 0.26
C GLY A 58 5.12 -9.17 1.52
N ARG A 59 5.79 -8.20 2.16
CA ARG A 59 6.49 -8.43 3.43
C ARG A 59 5.55 -8.83 4.56
N LEU A 60 4.34 -8.25 4.61
CA LEU A 60 3.34 -8.61 5.62
C LEU A 60 2.81 -10.02 5.39
N GLU A 61 2.57 -10.42 4.14
CA GLU A 61 2.19 -11.80 3.78
C GLU A 61 3.25 -12.81 4.25
N GLU A 62 4.52 -12.57 3.95
CA GLU A 62 5.64 -13.41 4.40
C GLU A 62 5.71 -13.52 5.94
N ARG A 63 5.54 -12.40 6.65
CA ARG A 63 5.52 -12.39 8.13
C ARG A 63 4.34 -13.16 8.69
N ILE A 64 3.16 -13.05 8.08
CA ILE A 64 1.97 -13.80 8.49
C ILE A 64 2.19 -15.30 8.30
N ASP A 65 2.76 -15.72 7.17
CA ASP A 65 3.01 -17.13 6.89
C ASP A 65 4.10 -17.72 7.82
N SER A 66 5.13 -16.94 8.12
CA SER A 66 6.12 -17.30 9.14
C SER A 66 5.49 -17.48 10.53
N LEU A 67 4.63 -16.54 10.95
CA LEU A 67 3.94 -16.64 12.24
C LEU A 67 2.97 -17.83 12.29
N ARG A 68 2.25 -18.09 11.20
CA ARG A 68 1.38 -19.27 11.08
C ARG A 68 2.17 -20.55 11.24
N THR A 69 3.30 -20.67 10.53
CA THR A 69 4.17 -21.84 10.60
C THR A 69 4.71 -22.05 12.02
N GLU A 70 5.20 -20.99 12.67
CA GLU A 70 5.69 -21.06 14.04
C GLU A 70 4.58 -21.47 15.02
N MET A 71 3.37 -20.92 14.86
CA MET A 71 2.22 -21.27 15.68
C MET A 71 1.81 -22.72 15.49
N THR A 72 1.75 -23.22 14.26
CA THR A 72 1.46 -24.64 13.97
C THR A 72 2.47 -25.54 14.67
N VAL A 73 3.77 -25.29 14.51
CA VAL A 73 4.82 -26.09 15.17
C VAL A 73 4.68 -26.07 16.70
N ARG A 74 4.39 -24.92 17.28
CA ARG A 74 4.17 -24.81 18.74
C ARG A 74 2.92 -25.57 19.19
N LEU A 75 1.84 -25.52 18.41
CA LEU A 75 0.60 -26.23 18.71
C LEU A 75 0.81 -27.74 18.60
N ASP A 76 1.46 -28.22 17.54
CA ASP A 76 1.80 -29.64 17.37
C ASP A 76 2.64 -30.13 18.57
N SER A 77 3.65 -29.36 18.98
CA SER A 77 4.47 -29.69 20.16
C SER A 77 3.68 -29.70 21.47
N ILE A 78 2.66 -28.85 21.62
CA ILE A 78 1.76 -28.89 22.79
C ILE A 78 0.86 -30.13 22.72
N GLU A 79 0.32 -30.46 21.56
CA GLU A 79 -0.52 -31.62 21.33
C GLU A 79 0.21 -32.92 21.67
N GLU A 80 1.48 -33.05 21.26
CA GLU A 80 2.36 -34.17 21.61
C GLU A 80 2.58 -34.33 23.13
N ARG A 81 2.47 -33.26 23.90
CA ARG A 81 2.66 -33.28 25.37
C ARG A 81 1.40 -33.66 26.13
N ILE A 82 0.21 -33.62 25.51
CA ILE A 82 -1.07 -33.95 26.17
C ILE A 82 -1.05 -35.39 26.70
N PRO A 83 -0.70 -36.43 25.91
CA PRO A 83 -0.69 -37.81 26.41
C PRO A 83 0.24 -38.00 27.62
N VAL A 84 1.40 -37.34 27.61
CA VAL A 84 2.36 -37.40 28.74
C VAL A 84 1.74 -36.81 30.02
N ILE A 85 0.98 -35.71 29.90
CA ILE A 85 0.28 -35.09 31.03
C ILE A 85 -0.83 -36.01 31.55
N GLU A 86 -1.57 -36.68 30.66
CA GLU A 86 -2.60 -37.66 31.01
C GLU A 86 -2.00 -38.86 31.76
N GLU A 87 -0.89 -39.42 31.29
CA GLU A 87 -0.15 -40.49 31.96
C GLU A 87 0.34 -40.06 33.35
N ILE A 88 0.95 -38.88 33.47
CA ILE A 88 1.38 -38.33 34.77
C ILE A 88 0.19 -38.20 35.72
N THR A 89 -0.97 -37.76 35.22
CA THR A 89 -2.19 -37.62 36.04
C THR A 89 -2.68 -38.99 36.52
N ALA A 90 -2.69 -40.00 35.64
CA ALA A 90 -3.05 -41.36 36.01
C ALA A 90 -2.09 -41.97 37.04
N LEU A 91 -0.78 -41.73 36.90
CA LEU A 91 0.23 -42.18 37.86
C LEU A 91 0.07 -41.52 39.24
N LYS A 92 -0.20 -40.20 39.28
CA LYS A 92 -0.49 -39.49 40.54
C LYS A 92 -1.67 -40.11 41.30
N LEU A 93 -2.74 -40.47 40.59
CA LEU A 93 -3.90 -41.13 41.20
C LEU A 93 -3.55 -42.50 41.78
N LYS A 94 -2.77 -43.31 41.05
CA LYS A 94 -2.31 -44.61 41.54
C LYS A 94 -1.41 -44.49 42.78
N ILE A 95 -0.51 -43.51 42.80
CA ILE A 95 0.35 -43.22 43.96
C ILE A 95 -0.51 -42.89 45.18
N ALA A 96 -1.50 -42.00 45.04
CA ALA A 96 -2.40 -41.65 46.14
C ALA A 96 -3.19 -42.85 46.69
N ASP A 97 -3.64 -43.78 45.82
CA ASP A 97 -4.29 -45.02 46.26
C ASP A 97 -3.33 -45.94 47.04
N ILE A 98 -2.08 -46.08 46.57
CA ILE A 98 -1.05 -46.87 47.26
C ILE A 98 -0.73 -46.26 48.63
N GLU A 99 -0.52 -44.94 48.70
CA GLU A 99 -0.27 -44.21 49.96
C GLU A 99 -1.41 -44.44 50.95
N LYS A 100 -2.66 -44.37 50.50
CA LYS A 100 -3.84 -44.65 51.33
C LYS A 100 -3.84 -46.07 51.88
N ARG A 101 -3.50 -47.07 51.06
CA ARG A 101 -3.45 -48.49 51.49
C ARG A 101 -2.32 -48.76 52.49
N LEU A 102 -1.17 -48.13 52.29
CA LEU A 102 -0.03 -48.25 53.22
C LEU A 102 -0.33 -47.61 54.58
N ALA A 103 -1.14 -46.54 54.63
CA ALA A 103 -1.51 -45.91 55.89
C ALA A 103 -2.42 -46.76 56.79
N VAL A 104 -3.04 -47.83 56.27
CA VAL A 104 -3.94 -48.73 57.00
C VAL A 104 -3.40 -50.17 57.13
N ALA A 105 -2.20 -50.43 56.63
CA ALA A 105 -1.48 -51.71 56.76
C ALA A 105 -0.52 -51.68 57.95
#